data_AF-A0A2V9XB68-F1
#
_entry.id   AF-A0A2V9XB68-F1
#
_cell.length_a   1.000
_cell.length_b   1.000
_cell.length_c   1.000
_cell.angle_alpha   90.00
_cell.angle_beta   90.00
_cell.angle_gamma   90.00
#
_symmetry.space_group_name_H-M   'P 1'
#
loop_
_entity.id
_entity.type
_entity.pdbx_description
1 polymer ?
#
loop_
_entity_poly.entity_id
_entity_poly.type
_entity_poly.pdbx_seq_one_letter_code
_entity_poly.pdbx_strand_id
1 'polypeptide(L)'
;MKLRLLFTISVLSLLVALVTPIQLNAQGEESKHIRYHVIDLGTLGGPGTNSSAYDMNNAGWVAGSGNLAPGGPQHAFVWFGRGPLIDVGTLGGPNSEAGGPNLRGEAVILSETGETDPNGE
;
A
#
# COMPACT_ATOMS: atom_id res chain seq x y z
N MET A 1 -68.75 35.09 3.26
CA MET A 1 -67.46 35.10 3.99
C MET A 1 -66.62 33.82 3.81
N LYS A 2 -67.22 32.63 3.65
CA LYS A 2 -66.48 31.35 3.50
C LYS A 2 -65.62 31.24 2.23
N LEU A 3 -66.07 31.80 1.09
CA LEU A 3 -65.38 31.65 -0.20
C LEU A 3 -64.04 32.41 -0.31
N ARG A 4 -63.93 33.59 0.32
CA ARG A 4 -62.68 34.37 0.35
C ARG A 4 -61.61 33.70 1.23
N LEU A 5 -62.03 33.07 2.33
CA LEU A 5 -61.15 32.35 3.24
C LEU A 5 -60.59 31.07 2.61
N LEU A 6 -61.42 30.33 1.87
CA LEU A 6 -61.01 29.15 1.10
C LEU A 6 -60.01 29.51 -0.01
N PHE A 7 -60.23 30.61 -0.72
CA PHE A 7 -59.29 31.10 -1.74
C PHE A 7 -57.92 31.49 -1.15
N THR A 8 -57.89 32.20 -0.03
CA THR A 8 -56.63 32.62 0.60
C THR A 8 -55.84 31.43 1.15
N ILE A 9 -56.51 30.40 1.68
CA ILE A 9 -55.84 29.20 2.19
C ILE A 9 -55.25 28.39 1.04
N SER A 10 -55.96 28.26 -0.09
CA SER A 10 -55.44 27.56 -1.28
C SER A 10 -54.29 28.31 -1.94
N VAL A 11 -54.34 29.65 -2.03
CA VAL A 11 -53.23 30.45 -2.58
C VAL A 11 -52.01 30.39 -1.67
N LEU A 12 -52.19 30.41 -0.35
CA LEU A 12 -51.08 30.32 0.61
C LEU A 12 -50.45 28.92 0.62
N SER A 13 -51.23 27.84 0.47
CA SER A 13 -50.66 26.49 0.38
C SER A 13 -49.88 26.28 -0.93
N LEU A 14 -50.35 26.85 -2.04
CA LEU A 14 -49.66 26.80 -3.32
C LEU A 14 -48.34 27.61 -3.31
N LEU A 15 -48.31 28.72 -2.56
CA LEU A 15 -47.10 29.54 -2.41
C LEU A 15 -46.03 28.86 -1.54
N VAL A 16 -46.43 28.12 -0.51
CA VAL A 16 -45.49 27.35 0.34
C VAL A 16 -44.83 26.20 -0.43
N ALA A 17 -45.57 25.54 -1.34
CA ALA A 17 -45.03 24.47 -2.17
C ALA A 17 -44.01 24.94 -3.22
N LEU A 18 -44.04 26.22 -3.61
CA LEU A 18 -43.13 26.79 -4.62
C LEU A 18 -41.76 27.17 -4.03
N VAL A 19 -41.65 27.32 -2.71
CA VAL A 19 -40.42 27.78 -2.02
C VAL A 19 -39.60 26.62 -1.46
N THR A 20 -40.14 25.40 -1.41
CA THR A 20 -39.32 24.23 -1.10
C THR A 20 -38.46 23.89 -2.31
N PRO A 21 -37.13 24.02 -2.26
CA PRO A 21 -36.29 23.55 -3.35
C PRO A 21 -36.56 22.06 -3.55
N ILE A 22 -36.91 21.67 -4.77
CA ILE A 22 -36.89 20.26 -5.18
C ILE A 22 -35.44 19.82 -4.97
N GLN A 23 -35.20 19.06 -3.91
CA GLN A 23 -33.91 18.42 -3.70
C GLN A 23 -33.81 17.36 -4.81
N LEU A 24 -33.18 17.72 -5.93
CA LEU A 24 -32.79 16.76 -6.95
C LEU A 24 -31.63 15.98 -6.34
N ASN A 25 -31.94 14.85 -5.70
CA ASN A 25 -30.92 13.91 -5.24
C ASN A 25 -30.27 13.22 -6.45
N ALA A 26 -29.54 13.96 -7.25
CA ALA A 26 -28.41 13.43 -7.99
C ALA A 26 -27.27 13.31 -6.98
N GLN A 27 -27.37 12.32 -6.08
CA GLN A 27 -26.22 11.93 -5.27
C GLN A 27 -25.23 11.29 -6.24
N GLY A 28 -24.30 12.12 -6.74
CA GLY A 28 -23.10 11.63 -7.38
C GLY A 28 -22.48 10.60 -6.45
N GLU A 29 -22.17 9.42 -6.97
CA GLU A 29 -21.42 8.42 -6.23
C GLU A 29 -20.13 9.07 -5.74
N GLU A 30 -20.10 9.42 -4.46
CA GLU A 30 -18.90 9.85 -3.78
C GLU A 30 -17.97 8.64 -3.81
N SER A 31 -17.10 8.59 -4.82
CA SER A 31 -16.15 7.50 -4.99
C SER A 31 -15.40 7.33 -3.68
N LYS A 32 -15.67 6.23 -2.98
CA LYS A 32 -15.02 5.87 -1.72
C LYS A 32 -13.52 5.93 -1.93
N HIS A 33 -12.91 7.05 -1.54
CA HIS A 33 -11.49 7.26 -1.75
C HIS A 33 -10.76 6.22 -0.91
N ILE A 34 -10.10 5.26 -1.56
CA ILE A 34 -9.27 4.28 -0.85
C ILE A 34 -8.10 5.06 -0.27
N ARG A 35 -8.13 5.26 1.05
CA ARG A 35 -6.98 5.82 1.77
C ARG A 35 -5.90 4.75 1.82
N TYR A 36 -4.83 4.97 1.07
CA TYR A 36 -3.60 4.18 1.18
C TYR A 36 -2.66 4.81 2.21
N HIS A 37 -1.80 3.99 2.79
CA HIS A 37 -0.72 4.43 3.65
C HIS A 37 0.61 4.07 2.95
N VAL A 38 1.39 5.08 2.58
CA VAL A 38 2.71 4.87 1.97
C VAL A 38 3.74 4.85 3.09
N ILE A 39 4.53 3.79 3.16
CA ILE A 39 5.64 3.66 4.09
C ILE A 39 6.92 3.58 3.26
N ASP A 40 7.83 4.51 3.53
CA ASP A 40 9.21 4.39 3.04
C ASP A 40 9.96 3.43 3.96
N LEU A 41 10.43 2.31 3.39
CA LEU A 41 11.23 1.32 4.11
C LEU A 41 12.72 1.69 4.17
N GLY A 42 13.16 2.61 3.30
CA GLY A 42 14.56 2.95 3.12
C GLY A 42 15.37 1.87 2.40
N THR A 43 16.66 1.83 2.72
CA THR A 43 17.62 0.84 2.21
C THR A 43 18.14 -0.02 3.35
N LEU A 44 18.95 -1.03 3.04
CA LEU A 44 19.65 -1.86 4.03
C LEU A 44 20.70 -1.08 4.85
N GLY A 45 20.88 0.22 4.56
CA GLY A 45 21.95 1.03 5.09
C GLY A 45 23.21 0.96 4.23
N GLY A 46 24.30 1.53 4.75
CA GLY A 46 25.52 1.72 3.98
C GLY A 46 25.36 2.74 2.84
N PRO A 47 26.38 2.90 1.99
CA PRO A 47 26.33 3.81 0.84
C PRO A 47 25.54 3.28 -0.36
N GLY A 48 24.99 2.06 -0.30
CA GLY A 48 24.13 1.50 -1.34
C GLY A 48 22.80 2.24 -1.48
N THR A 49 22.24 2.25 -2.70
CA THR A 49 21.00 2.96 -3.04
C THR A 49 19.95 2.10 -3.73
N ASN A 50 20.26 0.83 -4.02
CA ASN A 50 19.30 -0.10 -4.59
C ASN A 50 18.50 -0.78 -3.47
N SER A 51 17.18 -0.73 -3.59
CA SER A 51 16.24 -1.37 -2.66
C SER A 51 14.95 -1.67 -3.42
N SER A 52 14.57 -2.93 -3.48
CA SER A 52 13.36 -3.38 -4.18
C SER A 52 12.60 -4.36 -3.28
N ALA A 53 11.33 -4.03 -3.01
CA ALA A 53 10.39 -4.96 -2.39
C ALA A 53 9.79 -5.87 -3.47
N TYR A 54 9.82 -7.19 -3.25
CA TYR A 54 9.30 -8.16 -4.21
C TYR A 54 7.92 -8.66 -3.85
N ASP A 55 7.63 -8.82 -2.56
CA ASP A 55 6.32 -9.29 -2.11
C ASP A 55 6.04 -8.88 -0.65
N MET A 56 4.75 -8.89 -0.29
CA MET A 56 4.27 -8.55 1.05
C MET A 56 3.09 -9.41 1.49
N ASN A 57 2.91 -9.58 2.80
CA ASN A 57 1.77 -10.30 3.36
C ASN A 57 0.70 -9.38 3.98
N ASN A 58 -0.42 -9.96 4.41
CA ASN A 58 -1.54 -9.22 5.02
C ASN A 58 -1.21 -8.58 6.37
N ALA A 59 -0.10 -8.95 7.03
CA ALA A 59 0.39 -8.27 8.22
C ALA A 59 1.27 -7.04 7.88
N GLY A 60 1.50 -6.77 6.59
CA GLY A 60 2.35 -5.70 6.11
C GLY A 60 3.84 -6.04 6.18
N TRP A 61 4.22 -7.31 6.32
CA TRP A 61 5.62 -7.72 6.26
C TRP A 61 6.08 -7.82 4.82
N VAL A 62 7.29 -7.37 4.56
CA VAL A 62 7.84 -7.20 3.22
C VAL A 62 9.16 -7.96 3.12
N ALA A 63 9.41 -8.57 1.96
CA ALA A 63 10.70 -9.15 1.62
C ALA A 63 11.15 -8.65 0.24
N GLY A 64 12.46 -8.66 0.02
CA GLY A 64 13.05 -8.18 -1.22
C GLY A 64 14.56 -8.27 -1.23
N SER A 65 15.20 -7.42 -2.03
CA SER A 65 16.66 -7.31 -2.08
C SER A 65 17.12 -5.84 -2.17
N GLY A 66 18.33 -5.59 -1.68
CA GLY A 66 18.99 -4.29 -1.79
C GLY A 66 20.50 -4.45 -1.77
N ASN A 67 21.23 -3.36 -1.95
CA ASN A 67 22.69 -3.38 -1.83
C ASN A 67 23.17 -2.54 -0.64
N LEU A 68 24.28 -2.97 -0.05
CA LEU A 68 24.95 -2.23 1.03
C LEU A 68 25.97 -1.22 0.49
N ALA A 69 26.42 -1.37 -0.76
CA ALA A 69 27.38 -0.49 -1.42
C ALA A 69 26.98 -0.20 -2.88
N PRO A 70 27.36 0.97 -3.45
CA PRO A 70 27.07 1.30 -4.85
C PRO A 70 27.64 0.24 -5.81
N GLY A 71 26.78 -0.33 -6.65
CA GLY A 71 27.16 -1.41 -7.57
C GLY A 71 27.60 -2.71 -6.89
N GLY A 72 27.42 -2.81 -5.57
CA GLY A 72 27.73 -4.00 -4.81
C GLY A 72 26.72 -5.13 -4.99
N PRO A 73 27.00 -6.28 -4.37
CA PRO A 73 26.11 -7.44 -4.39
C PRO A 73 24.71 -7.14 -3.88
N GLN A 74 23.74 -7.98 -4.30
CA GLN A 74 22.39 -7.96 -3.76
C GLN A 74 22.31 -8.79 -2.48
N HIS A 75 21.67 -8.22 -1.48
CA HIS A 75 21.41 -8.79 -0.18
C HIS A 75 19.91 -8.93 0.01
N ALA A 76 19.46 -10.14 0.32
CA ALA A 76 18.10 -10.42 0.70
C ALA A 76 17.77 -9.67 2.00
N PHE A 77 16.58 -9.07 2.06
CA PHE A 77 16.11 -8.42 3.28
C PHE A 77 14.69 -8.82 3.64
N VAL A 78 14.37 -8.66 4.93
CA VAL A 78 13.00 -8.75 5.45
C VAL A 78 12.67 -7.54 6.33
N TRP A 79 11.40 -7.14 6.33
CA TRP A 79 10.86 -6.06 7.16
C TRP A 79 9.56 -6.48 7.82
N PHE A 80 9.49 -6.38 9.15
CA PHE A 80 8.37 -6.87 9.97
C PHE A 80 7.42 -5.77 10.46
N GLY A 81 7.16 -4.76 9.63
CA GLY A 81 6.19 -3.70 9.95
C GLY A 81 6.72 -2.54 10.79
N ARG A 82 7.97 -2.64 11.29
CA ARG A 82 8.61 -1.58 12.10
C ARG A 82 10.13 -1.71 12.09
N GLY A 83 10.80 -0.59 12.32
CA GLY A 83 12.26 -0.53 12.38
C GLY A 83 12.92 -0.63 11.01
N PRO A 84 14.25 -0.81 10.97
CA PRO A 84 15.01 -0.90 9.73
C PRO A 84 14.76 -2.23 9.00
N LEU A 85 15.16 -2.28 7.73
CA LEU A 85 15.31 -3.54 6.99
C LEU A 85 16.30 -4.45 7.71
N ILE A 86 16.01 -5.74 7.78
CA ILE A 86 16.89 -6.76 8.34
C ILE A 86 17.63 -7.41 7.17
N ASP A 87 18.95 -7.26 7.14
CA ASP A 87 19.81 -7.99 6.21
C ASP A 87 19.81 -9.48 6.57
N VAL A 88 19.40 -10.32 5.63
CA VAL A 88 19.47 -11.79 5.76
C VAL A 88 20.84 -12.31 5.33
N GLY A 89 21.56 -11.52 4.52
CA GLY A 89 22.86 -11.86 3.97
C GLY A 89 22.80 -12.95 2.90
N THR A 90 23.99 -13.36 2.46
CA THR A 90 24.19 -14.43 1.47
C THR A 90 24.66 -15.72 2.15
N LEU A 91 24.76 -16.83 1.40
CA LEU A 91 25.40 -18.06 1.88
C LEU A 91 26.92 -18.05 1.62
N GLY A 92 27.53 -16.87 1.67
CA GLY A 92 28.94 -16.63 1.39
C GLY A 92 29.25 -16.32 -0.08
N GLY A 93 28.26 -16.43 -0.98
CA GLY A 93 28.38 -16.00 -2.38
C GLY A 93 28.05 -14.51 -2.57
N PRO A 94 28.10 -14.03 -3.82
CA PRO A 94 27.85 -12.62 -4.11
C PRO A 94 26.40 -12.21 -3.86
N ASN A 95 25.39 -12.93 -4.34
CA ASN A 95 24.01 -12.42 -4.33
C ASN A 95 23.05 -13.24 -3.47
N SER A 96 21.98 -12.58 -3.05
CA SER A 96 20.80 -13.19 -2.44
C SER A 96 19.54 -12.34 -2.65
N GLU A 97 18.40 -13.02 -2.72
CA GLU A 97 17.08 -12.41 -2.88
C GLU A 97 16.04 -13.18 -2.04
N ALA A 98 15.07 -12.45 -1.47
CA ALA A 98 14.00 -13.03 -0.68
C ALA A 98 12.66 -13.02 -1.41
N GLY A 99 11.97 -14.16 -1.41
CA GLY A 99 10.56 -14.25 -1.73
C GLY A 99 9.69 -13.73 -0.57
N GLY A 100 8.39 -13.56 -0.84
CA GLY A 100 7.46 -13.01 0.14
C GLY A 100 7.35 -13.78 1.45
N PRO A 101 7.21 -13.08 2.59
CA PRO A 101 7.04 -13.73 3.86
C PRO A 101 5.63 -14.29 4.00
N ASN A 102 5.48 -15.51 4.52
CA ASN A 102 4.16 -16.01 4.91
C ASN A 102 3.67 -15.37 6.22
N LEU A 103 2.44 -15.66 6.65
CA LEU A 103 1.86 -15.11 7.90
C LEU A 103 2.52 -15.63 9.19
N ARG A 104 3.43 -16.60 9.08
CA ARG A 104 4.24 -17.10 10.20
C ARG A 104 5.60 -16.41 10.28
N GLY A 105 5.93 -15.54 9.32
CA GLY A 105 7.18 -14.78 9.29
C GLY A 105 8.32 -15.57 8.65
N GLU A 106 7.99 -16.62 7.90
CA GLU A 106 8.94 -17.43 7.17
C GLU A 106 9.00 -16.93 5.72
N ALA A 107 10.20 -16.74 5.18
CA ALA A 107 10.43 -16.36 3.79
C ALA A 107 11.39 -17.36 3.14
N VAL A 108 11.19 -17.65 1.86
CA VAL A 108 12.14 -18.41 1.06
C VAL A 108 13.23 -17.47 0.58
N ILE A 109 14.48 -17.86 0.70
CA ILE A 109 15.65 -17.09 0.26
C ILE A 109 16.35 -17.89 -0.83
N LEU A 110 16.64 -17.25 -1.97
CA LEU A 110 17.60 -17.74 -2.94
C LEU A 110 18.92 -17.03 -2.68
N SER A 111 19.99 -17.79 -2.47
CA SER A 111 21.31 -17.24 -2.18
C SER A 111 22.39 -18.03 -2.90
N GLU A 112 23.39 -17.31 -3.37
CA GLU A 112 24.63 -17.90 -3.87
C GLU A 112 25.54 -18.31 -2.71
N THR A 113 26.26 -19.41 -2.91
CA THR A 113 27.27 -19.91 -1.98
C THR A 113 28.66 -19.36 -2.32
N GLY A 114 29.57 -19.35 -1.35
CA GLY A 114 30.96 -18.98 -1.59
C GLY A 114 31.77 -20.06 -2.34
N GLU A 115 31.23 -21.27 -2.43
CA GLU A 115 31.83 -22.36 -3.19
C GLU A 115 31.66 -22.12 -4.69
N THR A 116 32.76 -22.19 -5.44
CA THR A 116 32.73 -22.18 -6.91
C THR A 116 32.12 -23.47 -7.43
N ASP A 117 31.30 -23.39 -8.49
CA ASP A 117 30.73 -24.58 -9.14
C ASP A 117 31.87 -25.54 -9.52
N PRO A 118 31.87 -26.79 -9.00
CA PRO A 118 32.88 -27.78 -9.35
C PRO A 118 32.92 -28.14 -10.83
N ASN A 119 31.87 -27.81 -11.60
CA ASN A 119 31.79 -28.02 -13.04
C ASN A 119 32.14 -26.77 -13.87
N GLY A 120 32.29 -25.60 -13.23
CA GLY A 120 32.76 -24.37 -13.89
C GLY A 120 31.82 -23.82 -14.98
N GLU A 121 30.52 -24.08 -14.87
CA GLU A 121 29.49 -23.48 -15.74
C GLU A 121 29.27 -21.99 -15.44
#